data_AF-A0A7Y4XRI2-F1
#
_entry.id   AF-A0A7Y4XRI2-F1
#
_cell.length_a   1.000
_cell.length_b   1.000
_cell.length_c   1.000
_cell.angle_alpha   90.00
_cell.angle_beta   90.00
_cell.angle_gamma   90.00
#
_symmetry.space_group_name_H-M   'P 1'
#
loop_
_entity.id
_entity.type
_entity.pdbx_description
1 polymer ?
#
loop_
_entity_poly.entity_id
_entity_poly.type
_entity_poly.pdbx_seq_one_letter_code
_entity_poly.pdbx_strand_id
1 'polypeptide(L)'
;MSKDQTKDLLKFLKPFGEEIIEKVLWLRAFVWDMYPKTNELIYDNYNAVAFGWSPTDKVGHTFCSIAVGRSSKNIHFGFYWGSEIADPKKILLGEGNQYRYILVKKLNDFPKDYIKVLIKDAYDNSMSKVKDPKQLIEGNTITKSVSAVKRPAKGKSKKPAKAKSAKPKASKKKVAKKSIKSKK
;
A
#
# COMPACT_ATOMS: atom_id res chain seq x y z
N MET A 1 16.74 -5.85 -17.30
CA MET A 1 17.10 -5.49 -15.91
C MET A 1 15.82 -5.27 -15.10
N SER A 2 15.87 -5.21 -13.77
CA SER A 2 14.70 -5.05 -12.88
C SER A 2 13.93 -3.74 -13.11
N LYS A 3 14.62 -2.67 -13.52
CA LYS A 3 13.99 -1.43 -14.00
C LYS A 3 13.00 -1.67 -15.16
N ASP A 4 13.24 -2.64 -16.03
CA ASP A 4 12.36 -2.93 -17.18
C ASP A 4 11.15 -3.79 -16.78
N GLN A 5 11.24 -4.49 -15.65
CA GLN A 5 10.17 -5.34 -15.12
C GLN A 5 9.06 -4.49 -14.51
N THR A 6 8.08 -4.11 -15.34
CA THR A 6 6.98 -3.20 -14.95
C THR A 6 5.59 -3.82 -15.03
N LYS A 7 5.47 -5.06 -15.54
CA LYS A 7 4.19 -5.72 -15.87
C LYS A 7 3.19 -5.72 -14.71
N ASP A 8 3.60 -6.21 -13.55
CA ASP A 8 2.72 -6.28 -12.36
C ASP A 8 2.38 -4.88 -11.83
N LEU A 9 3.38 -3.99 -11.75
CA LEU A 9 3.18 -2.62 -11.30
C LEU A 9 2.17 -1.88 -12.17
N LEU A 10 2.32 -1.95 -13.50
CA LEU A 10 1.38 -1.34 -14.46
C LEU A 10 -0.03 -1.92 -14.32
N LYS A 11 -0.15 -3.24 -14.14
CA LYS A 11 -1.43 -3.89 -13.87
C LYS A 11 -2.10 -3.33 -12.62
N PHE A 12 -1.34 -3.10 -11.55
CA PHE A 12 -1.88 -2.58 -10.28
C PHE A 12 -2.20 -1.08 -10.34
N LEU A 13 -1.44 -0.31 -11.12
CA LEU A 13 -1.63 1.13 -11.31
C LEU A 13 -2.70 1.48 -12.34
N LYS A 14 -3.10 0.55 -13.23
CA LYS A 14 -4.15 0.75 -14.24
C LYS A 14 -5.41 1.48 -13.72
N PRO A 15 -5.96 1.18 -12.52
CA PRO A 15 -7.16 1.86 -12.00
C PRO A 15 -6.95 3.31 -11.51
N PHE A 16 -5.73 3.85 -11.60
CA PHE A 16 -5.40 5.21 -11.16
C PHE A 16 -5.41 6.24 -12.28
N GLY A 17 -5.41 5.81 -13.55
CA GLY A 17 -5.38 6.70 -14.71
C GLY A 17 -3.96 7.06 -15.13
N GLU A 18 -3.83 7.49 -16.39
CA GLU A 18 -2.55 7.69 -17.08
C GLU A 18 -1.68 8.74 -16.41
N GLU A 19 -2.25 9.89 -16.03
CA GLU A 19 -1.50 10.97 -15.37
C GLU A 19 -0.78 10.50 -14.09
N ILE A 20 -1.43 9.63 -13.30
CA ILE A 20 -0.82 9.07 -12.08
C ILE A 20 0.25 8.03 -12.44
N ILE A 21 -0.02 7.18 -13.43
CA ILE A 21 0.94 6.18 -13.90
C ILE A 21 2.22 6.86 -14.37
N GLU A 22 2.14 7.90 -15.18
CA GLU A 22 3.29 8.66 -15.68
C GLU A 22 4.11 9.24 -14.53
N LYS A 23 3.47 9.93 -13.57
CA LYS A 23 4.15 10.48 -12.39
C LYS A 23 4.87 9.40 -11.59
N VAL A 24 4.20 8.27 -11.37
CA VAL A 24 4.73 7.15 -10.58
C VAL A 24 5.90 6.48 -11.29
N LEU A 25 5.83 6.29 -12.62
CA LEU A 25 6.92 5.71 -13.40
C LEU A 25 8.12 6.65 -13.49
N TRP A 26 7.91 7.96 -13.56
CA TRP A 26 8.98 8.94 -13.49
C TRP A 26 9.71 8.88 -12.14
N LEU A 27 8.97 8.87 -11.03
CA LEU A 27 9.53 8.74 -9.68
C LEU A 27 10.24 7.38 -9.50
N ARG A 28 9.69 6.31 -10.09
CA ARG A 28 10.32 4.99 -10.11
C ARG A 28 11.66 5.01 -10.84
N ALA A 29 11.72 5.60 -12.02
CA ALA A 29 12.96 5.75 -12.77
C ALA A 29 14.00 6.54 -11.98
N PHE A 30 13.57 7.64 -11.35
CA PHE A 30 14.43 8.50 -10.52
C PHE A 30 15.16 7.72 -9.41
N VAL A 31 14.51 6.78 -8.73
CA VAL A 31 15.20 5.97 -7.70
C VAL A 31 16.06 4.87 -8.30
N TRP A 32 15.58 4.18 -9.34
CA TRP A 32 16.36 3.14 -10.03
C TRP A 32 17.66 3.67 -10.62
N ASP A 33 17.67 4.90 -11.15
CA ASP A 33 18.87 5.52 -11.72
C ASP A 33 19.97 5.78 -10.67
N MET A 34 19.58 5.95 -9.40
CA MET A 34 20.54 6.15 -8.31
C MET A 34 20.95 4.85 -7.62
N TYR A 35 20.02 3.90 -7.48
CA TYR A 35 20.22 2.66 -6.72
C TYR A 35 19.92 1.40 -7.56
N PRO A 36 20.62 1.19 -8.70
CA PRO A 36 20.32 0.11 -9.65
C PRO A 36 20.53 -1.30 -9.09
N LYS A 37 21.29 -1.43 -8.00
CA LYS A 37 21.55 -2.72 -7.32
C LYS A 37 20.51 -3.09 -6.27
N THR A 38 19.57 -2.22 -5.96
CA THR A 38 18.55 -2.52 -4.95
C THR A 38 17.38 -3.31 -5.54
N ASN A 39 16.41 -3.67 -4.71
CA ASN A 39 15.26 -4.48 -5.08
C ASN A 39 13.98 -3.70 -4.87
N GLU A 40 13.10 -3.71 -5.87
CA GLU A 40 11.77 -3.12 -5.78
C GLU A 40 10.78 -4.15 -5.24
N LEU A 41 10.17 -3.85 -4.09
CA LEU A 41 9.17 -4.70 -3.44
C LEU A 41 7.78 -4.11 -3.66
N ILE A 42 6.90 -4.80 -4.37
CA ILE A 42 5.56 -4.32 -4.76
C ILE A 42 4.49 -4.95 -3.88
N TYR A 43 3.57 -4.11 -3.40
CA TYR A 43 2.43 -4.47 -2.56
C TYR A 43 1.15 -3.85 -3.12
N ASP A 44 0.27 -4.70 -3.61
CA ASP A 44 -1.06 -4.29 -4.06
C ASP A 44 -2.06 -4.38 -2.90
N ASN A 45 -1.97 -3.41 -1.98
CA ASN A 45 -2.70 -3.42 -0.72
C ASN A 45 -4.16 -2.92 -0.84
N TYR A 46 -4.95 -3.20 0.19
CA TYR A 46 -6.34 -2.75 0.30
C TYR A 46 -6.49 -1.23 0.11
N ASN A 47 -5.65 -0.42 0.76
CA ASN A 47 -5.77 1.04 0.76
C ASN A 47 -4.99 1.74 -0.36
N ALA A 48 -3.91 1.13 -0.85
CA ALA A 48 -2.96 1.76 -1.76
C ALA A 48 -2.21 0.70 -2.57
N VAL A 49 -1.72 1.09 -3.75
CA VAL A 49 -0.59 0.36 -4.36
C VAL A 49 0.67 1.01 -3.81
N ALA A 50 1.51 0.22 -3.15
CA ALA A 50 2.76 0.69 -2.56
C ALA A 50 3.91 -0.15 -3.09
N PHE A 51 5.03 0.48 -3.35
CA PHE A 51 6.26 -0.22 -3.70
C PHE A 51 7.46 0.59 -3.21
N GLY A 52 8.59 -0.07 -2.99
CA GLY A 52 9.77 0.62 -2.48
C GLY A 52 11.04 -0.20 -2.67
N TRP A 53 12.17 0.46 -2.45
CA TRP A 53 13.48 -0.11 -2.70
C TRP A 53 14.13 -0.57 -1.41
N SER A 54 14.72 -1.76 -1.46
CA SER A 54 15.32 -2.43 -0.32
C SER A 54 16.60 -3.15 -0.75
N PRO A 55 17.66 -3.21 0.09
CA PRO A 55 18.83 -4.04 -0.15
C PRO A 55 18.55 -5.54 0.00
N THR A 56 17.39 -5.92 0.57
CA THR A 56 16.95 -7.32 0.70
C THR A 56 15.50 -7.47 0.26
N ASP A 57 14.93 -8.68 0.37
CA ASP A 57 13.51 -8.92 0.08
C ASP A 57 12.54 -8.53 1.23
N LYS A 58 13.06 -7.91 2.30
CA LYS A 58 12.32 -7.58 3.53
C LYS A 58 11.82 -6.14 3.50
N VAL A 59 10.55 -5.96 3.86
CA VAL A 59 9.93 -4.63 3.98
C VAL A 59 10.65 -3.74 4.99
N GLY A 60 11.13 -4.33 6.09
CA GLY A 60 11.85 -3.62 7.14
C GLY A 60 13.16 -2.96 6.71
N HIS A 61 13.72 -3.39 5.57
CA HIS A 61 14.93 -2.79 4.99
C HIS A 61 14.58 -1.84 3.82
N THR A 62 13.31 -1.54 3.58
CA THR A 62 12.96 -0.54 2.55
C THR A 62 13.53 0.82 2.98
N PHE A 63 14.26 1.52 2.12
CA PHE A 63 14.79 2.85 2.44
C PHE A 63 13.86 3.96 1.94
N CYS A 64 13.34 3.84 0.72
CA CYS A 64 12.31 4.74 0.20
C CYS A 64 11.20 3.98 -0.53
N SER A 65 10.04 4.60 -0.65
CA SER A 65 8.84 4.01 -1.24
C SER A 65 7.98 5.04 -1.97
N ILE A 66 7.14 4.54 -2.86
CA ILE A 66 6.04 5.25 -3.48
C ILE A 66 4.74 4.55 -3.10
N ALA A 67 3.76 5.31 -2.62
CA ALA A 67 2.43 4.79 -2.34
C ALA A 67 1.35 5.66 -2.98
N VAL A 68 0.44 5.02 -3.72
CA VAL A 68 -0.69 5.70 -4.38
C VAL A 68 -1.98 5.29 -3.70
N GLY A 69 -2.63 6.25 -3.03
CA GLY A 69 -3.87 6.01 -2.29
C GLY A 69 -5.04 5.68 -3.23
N ARG A 70 -5.74 4.57 -3.01
CA ARG A 70 -6.85 4.14 -3.90
C ARG A 70 -8.02 5.11 -3.94
N SER A 71 -8.36 5.68 -2.78
CA SER A 71 -9.48 6.63 -2.65
C SER A 71 -9.07 8.09 -2.82
N SER A 72 -7.92 8.50 -2.27
CA SER A 72 -7.45 9.90 -2.37
C SER A 72 -6.75 10.20 -3.68
N LYS A 73 -6.18 9.18 -4.35
CA LYS A 73 -5.28 9.32 -5.49
C LYS A 73 -4.00 10.12 -5.21
N ASN A 74 -3.71 10.39 -3.93
CA ASN A 74 -2.47 11.03 -3.52
C ASN A 74 -1.28 10.09 -3.77
N ILE A 75 -0.18 10.66 -4.25
CA ILE A 75 1.11 10.00 -4.41
C ILE A 75 2.00 10.43 -3.25
N HIS A 76 2.39 9.46 -2.42
CA HIS A 76 3.33 9.65 -1.34
C HIS A 76 4.69 9.19 -1.85
N PHE A 77 5.71 10.04 -1.78
CA PHE A 77 7.10 9.62 -1.84
C PHE A 77 7.62 9.57 -0.41
N GLY A 78 7.94 8.38 0.09
CA GLY A 78 8.20 8.18 1.52
C GLY A 78 9.48 7.45 1.83
N PHE A 79 9.79 7.45 3.12
CA PHE A 79 10.96 6.86 3.73
C PHE A 79 10.49 5.94 4.85
N TYR A 80 10.83 4.66 4.75
CA TYR A 80 10.28 3.65 5.66
C TYR A 80 10.68 3.94 7.11
N TRP A 81 11.94 4.30 7.33
CA TRP A 81 12.48 4.78 8.62
C TRP A 81 12.73 6.29 8.58
N GLY A 82 11.80 7.04 8.00
CA GLY A 82 11.94 8.47 7.83
C GLY A 82 12.03 9.28 9.14
N SER A 83 11.57 8.73 10.27
CA SER A 83 11.76 9.35 11.58
C SER A 83 13.21 9.32 12.08
N GLU A 84 14.07 8.50 11.47
CA GLU A 84 15.46 8.29 11.87
C GLU A 84 16.47 9.00 10.94
N ILE A 85 15.99 9.77 9.95
CA ILE A 85 16.84 10.55 9.04
C ILE A 85 16.67 12.05 9.31
N ALA A 86 17.72 12.83 9.01
CA ALA A 86 17.69 14.27 9.19
C ALA A 86 16.84 14.95 8.09
N ASP A 87 15.80 15.69 8.48
CA ASP A 87 15.03 16.55 7.59
C ASP A 87 15.14 18.03 8.02
N PRO A 88 16.29 18.68 7.81
CA PRO A 88 16.51 20.06 8.25
C PRO A 88 15.53 21.06 7.62
N LYS A 89 15.02 20.78 6.41
CA LYS A 89 14.02 21.63 5.75
C LYS A 89 12.59 21.36 6.22
N LYS A 90 12.37 20.32 7.04
CA LYS A 90 11.08 19.97 7.65
C LYS A 90 9.94 19.85 6.62
N ILE A 91 10.23 19.30 5.44
CA ILE A 91 9.23 19.14 4.37
C ILE A 91 8.51 17.79 4.45
N LEU A 92 9.05 16.84 5.21
CA LEU A 92 8.45 15.53 5.36
C LEU A 92 7.26 15.58 6.33
N LEU A 93 6.18 14.95 5.90
CA LEU A 93 4.93 14.78 6.61
C LEU A 93 4.90 13.42 7.33
N GLY A 94 4.01 13.31 8.30
CA GLY A 94 3.78 12.11 9.09
C GLY A 94 4.32 12.25 10.50
N GLU A 95 3.50 11.90 11.48
CA GLU A 95 3.82 12.05 12.91
C GLU A 95 4.03 10.71 13.62
N GLY A 96 3.87 9.59 12.90
CA GLY A 96 4.09 8.26 13.46
C GLY A 96 5.55 8.02 13.87
N ASN A 97 5.83 6.92 14.56
CA ASN A 97 7.17 6.64 15.09
C ASN A 97 8.21 6.24 14.04
N GLN A 98 7.79 6.01 12.78
CA GLN A 98 8.62 5.34 11.78
C GLN A 98 8.57 6.03 10.41
N TYR A 99 7.39 6.07 9.79
CA TYR A 99 7.26 6.49 8.38
C TYR A 99 7.19 8.02 8.24
N ARG A 100 7.90 8.57 7.24
CA ARG A 100 7.76 9.97 6.79
C ARG A 100 7.59 10.03 5.28
N TYR A 101 6.93 11.06 4.76
CA TYR A 101 6.69 11.19 3.33
C TYR A 101 6.45 12.63 2.87
N ILE A 102 6.61 12.88 1.58
CA ILE A 102 6.13 14.10 0.93
C ILE A 102 5.00 13.75 -0.04
N LEU A 103 4.05 14.67 -0.23
CA LEU A 103 3.02 14.57 -1.26
C LEU A 103 3.54 15.07 -2.60
N VAL A 104 3.52 14.21 -3.62
CA VAL A 104 3.91 14.59 -4.98
C VAL A 104 2.67 15.01 -5.77
N LYS A 105 2.47 16.33 -5.89
CA LYS A 105 1.36 16.91 -6.67
C LYS A 105 1.74 17.10 -8.16
N LYS A 106 2.89 17.73 -8.38
CA LYS A 106 3.49 18.01 -9.70
C LYS A 106 4.96 17.59 -9.68
N LEU A 107 5.44 17.05 -10.80
CA LEU A 107 6.85 16.63 -10.92
C LEU A 107 7.81 17.83 -10.97
N ASN A 108 7.35 18.97 -11.49
CA ASN A 108 8.18 20.19 -11.57
C ASN A 108 8.50 20.77 -10.19
N ASP A 109 7.60 20.57 -9.22
CA ASP A 109 7.77 21.05 -7.84
C ASP A 109 8.48 20.02 -6.96
N PHE A 110 8.81 18.83 -7.50
CA PHE A 110 9.47 17.78 -6.75
C PHE A 110 10.93 18.20 -6.45
N PRO A 111 11.33 18.35 -5.18
CA PRO A 111 12.62 18.95 -4.82
C PRO A 111 13.76 17.94 -4.98
N LYS A 112 14.09 17.59 -6.24
CA LYS A 112 14.97 16.47 -6.64
C LYS A 112 16.24 16.41 -5.80
N ASP A 113 17.02 17.48 -5.74
CA ASP A 113 18.34 17.44 -5.10
C ASP A 113 18.25 17.24 -3.59
N TYR A 114 17.23 17.82 -2.95
CA TYR A 114 17.00 17.57 -1.52
C TYR A 114 16.53 16.14 -1.26
N ILE A 115 15.66 15.60 -2.12
CA ILE A 115 15.22 14.21 -2.01
C ILE A 115 16.39 13.24 -2.23
N LYS A 116 17.36 13.54 -3.12
CA LYS A 116 18.56 12.71 -3.29
C LYS A 116 19.35 12.57 -1.98
N VAL A 117 19.52 13.68 -1.25
CA VAL A 117 20.19 13.69 0.07
C VAL A 117 19.43 12.79 1.04
N LEU A 118 18.11 12.97 1.17
CA LEU A 118 17.29 12.16 2.06
C LEU A 118 17.30 10.66 1.69
N ILE A 119 17.31 10.33 0.40
CA ILE A 119 17.40 8.93 -0.05
C ILE A 119 18.75 8.33 0.33
N LYS A 120 19.85 9.08 0.23
CA LYS A 120 21.17 8.62 0.66
C LYS A 120 21.17 8.27 2.14
N ASP A 121 20.71 9.18 3.00
CA ASP A 121 20.66 8.94 4.44
C ASP A 121 19.73 7.76 4.79
N ALA A 122 18.61 7.63 4.08
CA ALA A 122 17.70 6.50 4.26
C ALA A 122 18.31 5.17 3.81
N TYR A 123 19.10 5.16 2.74
CA TYR A 123 19.79 3.97 2.25
C TYR A 123 20.87 3.54 3.24
N ASP A 124 21.69 4.48 3.73
CA ASP A 124 22.72 4.21 4.74
C ASP A 124 22.08 3.64 6.03
N ASN A 125 20.97 4.23 6.48
CA ASN A 125 20.20 3.71 7.62
C ASN A 125 19.66 2.30 7.35
N SER A 126 19.10 2.05 6.16
CA SER A 126 18.58 0.74 5.76
C SER A 126 19.67 -0.34 5.77
N MET A 127 20.84 -0.04 5.20
CA MET A 127 21.99 -0.94 5.21
C MET A 127 22.43 -1.29 6.64
N SER A 128 22.43 -0.32 7.57
CA SER A 128 22.77 -0.59 8.98
C SER A 128 21.80 -1.56 9.69
N LYS A 129 20.57 -1.69 9.18
CA LYS A 129 19.56 -2.62 9.72
C LYS A 129 19.73 -4.05 9.21
N VAL A 130 20.48 -4.25 8.13
CA VAL A 130 20.78 -5.59 7.58
C VAL A 130 21.84 -6.26 8.44
N LYS A 131 21.40 -7.16 9.34
CA LYS A 131 22.32 -7.88 10.25
C LYS A 131 23.07 -9.03 9.60
N ASP A 132 22.46 -9.67 8.60
CA ASP A 132 23.00 -10.83 7.91
C ASP A 132 23.27 -10.49 6.44
N PRO A 133 24.54 -10.38 6.03
CA PRO A 133 24.91 -10.09 4.64
C PRO A 133 24.35 -11.08 3.63
N LYS A 134 24.03 -12.32 4.03
CA LYS A 134 23.44 -13.33 3.13
C LYS A 134 22.03 -12.97 2.67
N GLN A 135 21.39 -11.98 3.30
CA GLN A 135 20.08 -11.47 2.90
C GLN A 135 20.14 -10.49 1.74
N LEU A 136 21.34 -9.99 1.41
CA LEU A 136 21.53 -9.09 0.28
C LEU A 136 21.22 -9.82 -1.01
N ILE A 137 20.35 -9.20 -1.80
CA ILE A 137 20.02 -9.61 -3.16
C ILE A 137 20.04 -8.35 -4.00
N GLU A 138 20.25 -8.46 -5.31
CA GLU A 138 20.40 -7.29 -6.16
C GLU A 138 19.49 -7.33 -7.38
N GLY A 139 18.99 -6.15 -7.73
CA GLY A 139 18.37 -5.93 -9.02
C GLY A 139 17.15 -6.80 -9.28
N ASN A 140 16.27 -6.97 -8.28
CA ASN A 140 14.99 -7.68 -8.47
C ASN A 140 13.79 -6.73 -8.40
N THR A 141 12.73 -7.07 -9.13
CA THR A 141 11.39 -6.50 -8.94
C THR A 141 10.44 -7.62 -8.51
N ILE A 142 9.90 -7.51 -7.29
CA ILE A 142 9.24 -8.62 -6.59
C ILE A 142 7.84 -8.18 -6.12
N THR A 143 6.79 -8.85 -6.61
CA THR A 143 5.44 -8.71 -6.05
C THR A 143 5.35 -9.52 -4.75
N LYS A 144 5.32 -8.83 -3.60
CA LYS A 144 5.32 -9.45 -2.27
C LYS A 144 3.93 -9.83 -1.80
N SER A 145 2.90 -9.03 -2.11
CA SER A 145 1.52 -9.38 -1.79
C SER A 145 0.50 -8.67 -2.67
N VAL A 146 -0.67 -9.30 -2.80
CA VAL A 146 -1.84 -8.76 -3.49
C VAL A 146 -3.07 -9.00 -2.62
N SER A 147 -3.74 -7.91 -2.22
CA SER A 147 -4.98 -8.00 -1.46
C SER A 147 -6.12 -8.50 -2.34
N ALA A 148 -6.85 -9.51 -1.88
CA ALA A 148 -8.03 -10.05 -2.56
C ALA A 148 -9.14 -9.01 -2.72
N VAL A 149 -9.25 -8.08 -1.75
CA VAL A 149 -10.20 -6.97 -1.75
C VAL A 149 -9.44 -5.65 -1.76
N LYS A 150 -9.95 -4.67 -2.50
CA LYS A 150 -9.35 -3.34 -2.65
C LYS A 150 -10.37 -2.26 -2.34
N ARG A 151 -9.92 -1.19 -1.70
CA ARG A 151 -10.77 -0.05 -1.38
C ARG A 151 -11.29 0.59 -2.67
N PRO A 152 -12.60 0.85 -2.77
CA PRO A 152 -13.17 1.51 -3.94
C PRO A 152 -12.67 2.95 -4.05
N ALA A 153 -12.63 3.45 -5.28
CA ALA A 153 -12.42 4.87 -5.53
C ALA A 153 -13.59 5.68 -4.95
N LYS A 154 -13.31 6.90 -4.45
CA LYS A 154 -14.37 7.85 -4.10
C LYS A 154 -15.23 8.08 -5.35
N GLY A 155 -16.53 7.78 -5.25
CA GLY A 155 -17.47 7.80 -6.39
C GLY A 155 -18.12 6.45 -6.74
N LYS A 156 -17.63 5.32 -6.19
CA LYS A 156 -18.31 4.01 -6.31
C LYS A 156 -18.64 3.43 -4.94
N SER A 157 -19.46 4.13 -4.15
CA SER A 157 -20.11 3.51 -2.99
C SER A 157 -21.26 2.63 -3.48
N LYS A 158 -20.98 1.36 -3.82
CA LYS A 158 -22.04 0.35 -3.76
C LYS A 158 -22.35 0.11 -2.28
N LYS A 159 -23.41 0.73 -1.80
CA LYS A 159 -24.02 0.43 -0.49
C LYS A 159 -24.34 -1.07 -0.49
N PRO A 160 -23.82 -1.90 0.44
CA PRO A 160 -24.26 -3.28 0.51
C PRO A 160 -25.74 -3.28 0.88
N ALA A 161 -26.57 -3.90 0.04
CA ALA A 161 -27.96 -4.16 0.36
C ALA A 161 -27.99 -5.02 1.63
N LYS A 162 -28.61 -4.51 2.70
CA LYS A 162 -28.90 -5.30 3.90
C LYS A 162 -29.76 -6.49 3.48
N ALA A 163 -29.18 -7.69 3.47
CA ALA A 163 -29.96 -8.91 3.45
C ALA A 163 -30.76 -8.96 4.77
N LYS A 164 -32.08 -8.76 4.69
CA LYS A 164 -32.98 -9.05 5.80
C LYS A 164 -33.01 -10.57 5.98
N SER A 165 -32.28 -11.08 6.97
CA SER A 165 -32.43 -12.46 7.43
C SER A 165 -33.80 -12.63 8.07
N ALA A 166 -34.76 -13.18 7.31
CA ALA A 166 -36.03 -13.64 7.82
C ALA A 166 -35.79 -14.90 8.68
N LYS A 167 -36.11 -14.80 9.98
CA LYS A 167 -36.07 -15.90 10.94
C LYS A 167 -37.24 -16.87 10.64
N PRO A 168 -37.04 -18.20 10.57
CA PRO A 168 -38.15 -19.12 10.32
C PRO A 168 -39.13 -19.14 11.51
N LYS A 169 -40.43 -19.00 11.21
CA LYS A 169 -41.52 -19.16 12.19
C LYS A 169 -41.63 -20.63 12.60
N ALA A 170 -41.49 -20.89 13.91
CA ALA A 170 -41.82 -22.18 14.51
C ALA A 170 -43.33 -22.47 14.38
N SER A 171 -43.65 -23.61 13.79
CA SER A 171 -44.98 -24.18 13.63
C SER A 171 -45.57 -24.61 14.97
N LYS A 172 -46.64 -23.96 15.45
CA LYS A 172 -47.50 -24.47 16.51
C LYS A 172 -48.46 -25.51 15.93
N LYS A 173 -48.30 -26.78 16.35
CA LYS A 173 -49.26 -27.87 16.11
C LYS A 173 -50.63 -27.53 16.74
N LYS A 174 -51.69 -27.66 15.93
CA LYS A 174 -53.09 -27.77 16.38
C LYS A 174 -53.22 -29.04 17.24
N VAL A 175 -53.80 -28.91 18.44
CA VAL A 175 -54.45 -30.03 19.13
C VAL A 175 -55.88 -29.60 19.45
N ALA A 176 -56.81 -30.49 19.10
CA ALA A 176 -58.24 -30.28 19.01
C ALA A 176 -58.90 -30.16 20.39
N LYS A 177 -59.98 -29.35 20.43
CA LYS A 177 -60.98 -29.35 21.49
C LYS A 177 -61.71 -30.69 21.52
N LYS A 178 -61.83 -31.30 22.70
CA LYS A 178 -62.98 -32.15 23.05
C LYS A 178 -63.22 -32.07 24.56
N SER A 179 -64.09 -31.15 24.96
CA SER A 179 -64.79 -31.21 26.24
C SER A 179 -66.01 -32.09 26.05
N ILE A 180 -66.06 -33.23 26.73
CA ILE A 180 -67.29 -33.98 26.99
C ILE A 180 -67.44 -34.10 28.51
N LYS A 181 -68.68 -33.87 28.92
CA LYS A 181 -69.25 -33.77 30.26
C LYS A 181 -69.04 -35.01 31.15
N SER A 182 -68.90 -34.71 32.46
CA SER A 182 -69.72 -35.22 33.59
C SER A 182 -69.77 -36.73 33.85
N LYS A 183 -69.39 -37.16 35.07
CA LYS A 183 -70.33 -37.53 36.16
C LYS A 183 -69.61 -38.28 37.27
N LYS A 184 -70.01 -37.90 38.50
CA LYS A 184 -69.92 -38.60 39.79
C LYS A 184 -68.55 -38.82 40.40
#